data_AF-A0A0Q3VYV5-F1
#
_entry.id   AF-A0A0Q3VYV5-F1
#
_cell.length_a   1.000
_cell.length_b   1.000
_cell.length_c   1.000
_cell.angle_alpha   90.00
_cell.angle_beta   90.00
_cell.angle_gamma   90.00
#
_symmetry.space_group_name_H-M   'P 1'
#
loop_
_entity.id
_entity.type
_entity.pdbx_description
1 polymer ?
#
loop_
_entity_poly.entity_id
_entity_poly.type
_entity_poly.pdbx_seq_one_letter_code
_entity_poly.pdbx_strand_id
1 'polypeptide(L)' 'MNKKWTIEGIRDYVTKNSESVLLSTEYVGYSQKLLFKCSCGNNFEKTFTKFKGSNQKKCPNCQEARPSR' A
#
# COMPACT_ATOMS: atom_id res chain seq x y z
N MET A 1 -19.03 -6.68 12.46
CA MET A 1 -17.86 -6.11 13.17
C MET A 1 -17.00 -5.34 12.17
N ASN A 2 -16.96 -4.00 12.25
CA ASN A 2 -16.09 -3.20 11.39
C ASN A 2 -14.64 -3.31 11.90
N LYS A 3 -13.83 -4.18 11.30
CA LYS A 3 -12.39 -4.21 11.54
C LYS A 3 -11.81 -2.86 11.12
N LYS A 4 -11.55 -1.98 12.10
CA LYS A 4 -10.77 -0.77 11.89
C LYS A 4 -9.32 -1.16 11.67
N TRP A 5 -8.72 -0.66 10.59
CA TRP A 5 -7.30 -0.82 10.35
C TRP A 5 -6.55 0.28 11.12
N THR A 6 -5.52 -0.13 11.86
CA THR A 6 -4.57 0.79 12.50
C THR A 6 -3.32 0.91 11.62
N ILE A 7 -2.56 2.00 11.77
CA ILE A 7 -1.30 2.20 11.02
C ILE A 7 -0.33 1.04 11.22
N GLU A 8 -0.24 0.50 12.44
CA GLU A 8 0.60 -0.66 12.77
C GLU A 8 0.12 -1.93 12.07
N GLY A 9 -1.18 -2.19 12.05
CA GLY A 9 -1.75 -3.33 11.34
C GLY A 9 -1.54 -3.24 9.82
N ILE A 10 -1.59 -2.02 9.28
CA ILE A 10 -1.24 -1.78 7.87
C ILE A 10 0.25 -2.05 7.64
N ARG A 11 1.14 -1.56 8.51
CA ARG A 11 2.59 -1.78 8.40
C ARG A 11 2.93 -3.27 8.40
N ASP A 12 2.40 -4.01 9.37
CA ASP A 12 2.59 -5.47 9.45
C ASP A 12 2.05 -6.18 8.21
N TYR A 13 0.85 -5.80 7.74
CA TYR A 13 0.26 -6.36 6.54
C TYR A 13 1.14 -6.13 5.30
N VAL A 14 1.63 -4.90 5.12
CA VAL A 14 2.46 -4.52 3.97
C VAL A 14 3.77 -5.32 4.00
N THR A 15 4.45 -5.40 5.13
CA THR A 15 5.70 -6.15 5.27
C THR A 15 5.52 -7.67 5.10
N LYS A 16 4.38 -8.24 5.54
CA LYS A 16 4.10 -9.69 5.38
C LYS A 16 3.60 -10.08 3.99
N ASN A 17 2.87 -9.19 3.32
CA ASN A 17 2.20 -9.52 2.04
C ASN A 17 2.91 -8.96 0.82
N SER A 18 3.91 -8.09 1.02
CA SER A 18 4.61 -7.36 -0.03
C SER A 18 6.04 -7.07 0.39
N GLU A 19 6.91 -6.84 -0.60
CA GLU A 19 8.29 -6.37 -0.37
C GLU A 19 8.37 -4.84 -0.18
N SER A 20 7.25 -4.22 0.17
CA SER A 20 7.16 -2.77 0.35
C SER A 20 7.13 -2.42 1.84
N VAL A 21 7.54 -1.20 2.17
CA VAL A 21 7.57 -0.67 3.53
C VAL A 21 6.65 0.53 3.62
N LEU A 22 5.80 0.57 4.63
CA LEU A 22 4.98 1.75 4.94
C LEU A 22 5.87 2.83 5.56
N LEU A 23 5.85 4.04 4.98
CA LEU A 23 6.56 5.22 5.49
C LEU A 23 5.63 6.18 6.24
N SER A 24 4.31 6.10 6.01
CA SER A 24 3.36 6.92 6.76
C SER A 24 3.31 6.52 8.23
N THR A 25 3.26 7.54 9.09
CA THR A 25 3.14 7.43 10.56
C THR A 25 1.70 7.52 11.03
N GLU A 26 0.81 8.11 10.22
CA GLU A 26 -0.58 8.37 10.59
C GLU A 26 -1.56 7.82 9.55
N TYR A 27 -2.64 7.22 10.04
CA TYR A 27 -3.74 6.70 9.23
C TYR A 27 -5.07 7.19 9.80
N VAL A 28 -5.67 8.15 9.11
CA VAL A 28 -6.93 8.79 9.46
C VAL A 28 -8.11 8.07 8.81
N GLY A 29 -7.92 7.46 7.63
CA GLY A 29 -9.00 6.70 6.99
C GLY A 29 -8.69 6.10 5.62
N TYR A 30 -9.67 5.36 5.09
CA TYR A 30 -9.54 4.56 3.87
C TYR A 30 -9.28 5.37 2.58
N SER A 31 -9.66 6.65 2.57
CA SER A 31 -9.44 7.57 1.46
C SER A 31 -8.08 8.28 1.53
N GLN A 32 -7.38 8.19 2.67
CA GLN A 32 -6.06 8.78 2.81
C GLN A 32 -5.04 7.99 2.00
N LYS A 33 -4.21 8.71 1.26
CA LYS A 33 -3.02 8.14 0.61
C LYS A 33 -1.93 7.96 1.65
N LEU A 34 -1.41 6.76 1.73
CA LEU A 34 -0.25 6.39 2.53
C LEU A 34 0.97 6.31 1.64
N LEU A 35 2.11 6.76 2.15
CA LEU A 35 3.38 6.69 1.49
C LEU A 35 4.00 5.30 1.74
N PHE A 36 4.38 4.65 0.66
CA PHE A 36 5.05 3.35 0.67
C PHE A 36 6.39 3.45 -0.06
N LYS A 37 7.35 2.65 0.36
CA LYS A 37 8.62 2.44 -0.31
C LYS A 37 8.67 1.02 -0.84
N CYS A 38 8.85 0.87 -2.14
CA CYS A 38 9.00 -0.45 -2.75
C CYS A 38 10.43 -0.99 -2.57
N SER A 39 10.61 -2.30 -2.68
CA SER A 39 11.93 -2.95 -2.66
C SER A 39 12.87 -2.43 -3.75
N CYS A 40 12.34 -1.94 -4.87
CA CYS A 40 13.14 -1.31 -5.93
C CYS A 40 13.70 0.08 -5.56
N GLY A 41 13.40 0.60 -4.36
CA GLY A 41 13.84 1.91 -3.90
C GLY A 41 12.88 3.06 -4.23
N ASN A 42 11.90 2.83 -5.11
CA ASN A 42 10.90 3.86 -5.47
C ASN A 42 9.86 4.07 -4.37
N ASN A 43 9.57 5.34 -4.09
CA ASN A 43 8.48 5.76 -3.22
C ASN A 43 7.20 5.94 -4.03
N PHE A 44 6.07 5.55 -3.47
CA PHE A 44 4.76 5.70 -4.11
C PHE A 44 3.67 5.90 -3.07
N GLU A 45 2.66 6.68 -3.43
CA GLU A 45 1.53 7.00 -2.56
C GLU A 45 0.29 6.23 -2.99
N LYS A 46 -0.39 5.59 -2.03
CA LYS A 46 -1.58 4.80 -2.34
C LYS A 46 -2.52 4.71 -1.16
N THR A 47 -3.81 4.54 -1.43
CA THR A 47 -4.75 4.20 -0.35
C THR A 47 -4.57 2.73 0.04
N PHE A 48 -4.73 2.44 1.33
CA PHE A 48 -4.63 1.07 1.84
C PHE A 48 -5.67 0.14 1.20
N THR A 49 -6.87 0.64 0.92
CA THR A 49 -7.93 -0.10 0.21
C THR A 49 -7.48 -0.58 -1.16
N LYS A 50 -6.80 0.27 -1.94
CA LYS A 50 -6.26 -0.09 -3.25
C LYS A 50 -5.07 -1.02 -3.13
N PHE A 51 -4.22 -0.86 -2.12
CA PHE A 51 -3.09 -1.74 -1.87
C PHE A 51 -3.53 -3.18 -1.51
N LYS A 52 -4.57 -3.30 -0.69
CA LYS A 52 -5.12 -4.58 -0.24
C LYS A 52 -6.04 -5.24 -1.27
N GLY A 53 -6.96 -4.47 -1.85
CA GLY A 53 -8.09 -5.01 -2.64
C GLY A 53 -7.86 -5.07 -4.15
N SER A 54 -7.05 -4.18 -4.71
CA SER A 54 -6.58 -4.32 -6.08
C SER A 54 -5.18 -4.92 -6.01
N ASN A 55 -4.86 -5.92 -6.81
CA ASN A 55 -3.56 -6.65 -6.82
C ASN A 55 -2.30 -5.78 -7.06
N GLN A 56 -2.41 -4.46 -6.89
CA GLN A 56 -1.41 -3.43 -7.05
C GLN A 56 -0.61 -3.22 -5.75
N LYS A 57 0.00 -4.30 -5.28
CA LYS A 57 0.87 -4.34 -4.08
C LYS A 57 2.27 -3.76 -4.32
N LYS A 58 2.57 -3.39 -5.57
CA LYS A 58 3.87 -2.90 -6.03
C LYS A 58 3.77 -1.45 -6.54
N CYS A 59 4.89 -0.75 -6.58
CA CYS A 59 4.98 0.59 -7.16
C CYS A 59 4.64 0.56 -8.66
N PRO A 60 4.23 1.69 -9.26
CA PRO A 60 3.87 1.73 -10.70
C PRO A 60 5.01 1.32 -11.63
N ASN A 61 6.27 1.39 -11.17
CA ASN A 61 7.42 0.93 -11.95
C ASN A 61 7.52 -0.60 -11.96
N CYS A 62 7.33 -1.24 -10.79
CA CYS A 62 7.35 -2.70 -10.67
C CYS A 62 6.02 -3.37 -11.00
N GLN A 63 4.94 -2.60 -11.03
CA GLN A 63 3.63 -3.09 -11.41
C GLN A 63 3.50 -2.87 -12.90
N GLU A 64 3.66 -3.95 -13.67
CA GLU A 64 3.52 -3.94 -15.12
C GLU A 64 2.24 -3.18 -15.50
N ALA A 65 2.37 -2.21 -16.40
CA ALA A 65 1.25 -1.42 -16.88
C ALA A 65 0.18 -2.40 -17.34
N ARG A 66 -0.98 -2.41 -16.65
CA ARG A 66 -2.11 -3.18 -17.15
C ARG A 66 -2.42 -2.61 -18.53
N PRO A 67 -2.36 -3.40 -19.60
CA PRO A 67 -2.74 -2.89 -20.91
C PRO A 67 -4.18 -2.38 -20.79
N SER A 68 -4.39 -1.14 -21.18
CA SER A 68 -5.72 -0.59 -21.42
C SER A 68 -6.39 -1.49 -22.45
N ARG A 69 -7.34 -2.30 -21.99
CA ARG A 69 -8.18 -3.14 -22.84
C ARG A 69 -9.50 -2.44 -23.08
#